data_AF-A0A847PU35-F1
#
_entry.id   AF-A0A847PU35-F1
#
_cell.length_a   1.000
_cell.length_b   1.000
_cell.length_c   1.000
_cell.angle_alpha   90.00
_cell.angle_beta   90.00
_cell.angle_gamma   90.00
#
_symmetry.space_group_name_H-M   'P 1'
#
loop_
_entity.id
_entity.type
_entity.pdbx_description
1 polymer ?
#
loop_
_entity_poly.entity_id
_entity_poly.type
_entity_poly.pdbx_seq_one_letter_code
_entity_poly.pdbx_strand_id
1 'polypeptide(L)'
;RINGKYRKQLHIEFDKITYNRRNIVEAIISVVKRKFGETLRARKLRNQVKEIKIKLIVYNINKKVIEIIYIKLRISTEPKDN
;
A
#
# COMPACT_ATOMS: atom_id res chain seq x y z
N ARG A 1 -11.99 33.18 -10.64
CA ARG A 1 -10.64 33.60 -10.17
C ARG A 1 -10.28 32.74 -8.95
N ILE A 2 -9.18 31.98 -8.97
CA ILE A 2 -8.78 31.14 -7.82
C ILE A 2 -8.12 32.04 -6.77
N ASN A 3 -8.71 32.10 -5.57
CA ASN A 3 -8.22 32.92 -4.45
C ASN A 3 -7.36 32.08 -3.49
N GLY A 4 -6.36 32.70 -2.86
CA GLY A 4 -5.45 32.06 -1.90
C GLY A 4 -4.15 31.53 -2.52
N LYS A 5 -3.02 31.84 -1.86
CA LYS A 5 -1.65 31.53 -2.33
C LYS A 5 -1.47 30.06 -2.70
N TYR A 6 -1.83 29.15 -1.80
CA TYR A 6 -1.65 27.70 -2.00
C TYR A 6 -2.58 27.10 -3.06
N ARG A 7 -3.81 27.62 -3.21
CA ARG A 7 -4.74 27.14 -4.25
C ARG A 7 -4.27 27.52 -5.65
N LYS A 8 -3.65 28.69 -5.79
CA LYS A 8 -3.01 29.13 -7.04
C LYS A 8 -1.79 28.26 -7.36
N GLN A 9 -0.91 28.02 -6.40
CA GLN A 9 0.26 27.18 -6.59
C GLN A 9 -0.14 25.76 -6.98
N LEU A 10 -1.09 25.17 -6.26
CA LEU A 10 -1.58 23.83 -6.55
C LEU A 10 -2.24 23.75 -7.91
N HIS A 11 -2.91 24.81 -8.39
CA HIS A 11 -3.48 24.83 -9.75
C HIS A 11 -2.41 24.88 -10.85
N ILE A 12 -1.28 25.55 -10.60
CA ILE A 12 -0.17 25.69 -11.55
C ILE A 12 0.68 24.42 -11.59
N GLU A 13 0.97 23.85 -10.42
CA GLU A 13 1.91 22.73 -10.25
C GLU A 13 1.20 21.37 -10.12
N PHE A 14 -0.08 21.27 -10.47
CA PHE A 14 -0.84 20.04 -10.26
C PHE A 14 -0.37 18.91 -11.18
N ASP A 15 0.38 17.97 -10.62
CA ASP A 15 0.68 16.73 -11.31
C ASP A 15 -0.53 15.77 -11.26
N LYS A 16 -1.36 15.87 -12.30
CA LYS A 16 -2.54 15.02 -12.48
C LYS A 16 -2.17 13.53 -12.63
N ILE A 17 -0.99 13.23 -13.20
CA ILE A 17 -0.55 11.84 -13.43
C ILE A 17 -0.24 11.19 -12.09
N THR A 18 0.53 11.86 -11.23
CA THR A 18 0.81 11.38 -9.87
C THR A 18 -0.48 11.31 -9.04
N TYR A 19 -1.35 12.31 -9.14
CA TYR A 19 -2.60 12.33 -8.39
C TYR A 19 -3.53 11.17 -8.75
N ASN A 20 -3.61 10.77 -10.02
CA ASN A 20 -4.44 9.65 -10.46
C ASN A 20 -4.05 8.32 -9.80
N ARG A 21 -2.80 8.17 -9.34
CA ARG A 21 -2.29 6.96 -8.66
C ARG A 21 -2.60 6.94 -7.16
N ARG A 22 -3.21 8.00 -6.62
CA ARG A 22 -3.54 8.13 -5.18
C ARG A 22 -4.49 7.02 -4.71
N ASN A 23 -5.46 6.64 -5.54
CA ASN A 23 -6.43 5.58 -5.24
C ASN A 23 -5.74 4.24 -4.88
N ILE A 24 -4.66 3.89 -5.57
CA ILE A 24 -3.88 2.67 -5.32
C ILE A 24 -3.23 2.74 -3.93
N VAL A 25 -2.62 3.87 -3.60
CA VAL A 25 -1.96 4.08 -2.30
C VAL A 25 -2.98 4.04 -1.16
N GLU A 26 -4.11 4.73 -1.32
CA GLU A 26 -5.19 4.73 -0.33
C GLU A 26 -5.78 3.33 -0.13
N ALA A 27 -5.98 2.58 -1.21
CA ALA A 27 -6.44 1.20 -1.14
C ALA A 27 -5.45 0.30 -0.38
N ILE A 28 -4.14 0.41 -0.67
CA ILE A 28 -3.10 -0.37 0.03
C ILE A 28 -3.09 -0.01 1.51
N ILE A 29 -3.09 1.28 1.85
CA ILE A 29 -3.12 1.74 3.25
C ILE A 29 -4.38 1.21 3.95
N SER A 30 -5.54 1.27 3.30
CA SER A 30 -6.80 0.76 3.83
C SER A 30 -6.75 -0.75 4.13
N VAL A 31 -6.16 -1.54 3.22
CA VAL A 31 -5.95 -2.99 3.43
C VAL A 31 -5.00 -3.26 4.59
N VAL A 32 -3.89 -2.52 4.68
CA VAL A 32 -2.89 -2.66 5.75
C VAL A 32 -3.52 -2.34 7.12
N LYS A 33 -4.30 -1.26 7.23
CA LYS A 33 -5.02 -0.91 8.46
C LYS A 33 -6.01 -2.00 8.89
N ARG A 34 -6.77 -2.57 7.97
CA ARG A 34 -7.67 -3.70 8.28
C ARG A 34 -6.93 -4.95 8.75
N LYS A 35 -5.75 -5.24 8.19
CA LYS A 35 -4.95 -6.43 8.55
C LYS A 35 -4.18 -6.28 9.87
N PHE A 36 -3.63 -5.10 10.16
CA PHE A 36 -2.72 -4.87 11.28
C PHE A 36 -3.25 -3.90 12.34
N GLY A 37 -4.53 -3.54 12.25
CA GLY A 37 -5.18 -2.55 13.10
C GLY A 37 -4.89 -1.10 12.69
N GLU A 38 -5.81 -0.20 13.04
CA GLU A 38 -5.69 1.22 12.74
C GLU A 38 -4.77 1.97 13.73
N THR A 39 -4.60 1.42 14.93
CA THR A 39 -3.84 2.05 16.01
C THR A 39 -2.35 1.70 15.93
N LEU A 40 -1.52 2.67 16.33
CA LEU A 40 -0.09 2.48 16.55
C LEU A 40 0.16 2.34 18.04
N ARG A 41 0.88 1.28 18.43
CA ARG A 41 1.20 1.04 19.83
C ARG A 41 2.34 1.93 20.31
N ALA A 42 3.23 2.32 19.40
CA ALA A 42 4.35 3.20 19.73
C ALA A 42 3.89 4.60 20.16
N ARG A 43 4.49 5.13 21.24
CA ARG A 43 4.22 6.48 21.74
C ARG A 43 5.16 7.55 21.17
N LYS A 44 6.43 7.21 20.90
CA LYS A 44 7.41 8.12 20.30
C LYS A 44 7.24 8.14 18.77
N LEU A 45 7.24 9.33 18.16
CA LEU A 45 7.09 9.52 16.70
C LEU A 45 8.07 8.68 15.89
N ARG A 46 9.35 8.64 16.30
CA ARG A 46 10.37 7.81 15.64
C ARG A 46 10.00 6.32 15.60
N ASN A 47 9.36 5.83 16.66
CA ASN A 47 8.95 4.43 16.75
C ASN A 47 7.63 4.18 16.00
N GLN A 48 6.71 5.15 15.96
CA GLN A 48 5.50 5.09 15.14
C GLN A 48 5.84 4.96 13.65
N VAL A 49 6.80 5.74 13.17
CA VAL A 49 7.30 5.65 11.79
C VAL A 49 7.91 4.27 11.52
N LYS A 50 8.70 3.73 12.45
CA LYS A 50 9.26 2.37 12.33
C LYS A 50 8.16 1.31 12.30
N GLU A 51 7.15 1.42 13.17
CA GLU A 51 6.01 0.50 13.23
C GLU A 51 5.26 0.46 11.89
N ILE A 52 4.94 1.61 11.31
CA ILE A 52 4.28 1.69 9.99
C ILE A 52 5.15 1.04 8.90
N LYS A 53 6.45 1.37 8.86
CA LYS A 53 7.37 0.80 7.86
C LYS A 53 7.43 -0.72 7.95
N ILE A 54 7.50 -1.27 9.16
CA ILE A 54 7.51 -2.72 9.38
C ILE A 54 6.18 -3.35 8.93
N LYS A 55 5.03 -2.76 9.29
CA LYS A 55 3.71 -3.25 8.85
C LYS A 55 3.62 -3.32 7.31
N LEU A 56 4.16 -2.33 6.60
CA LEU A 56 4.21 -2.31 5.14
C LEU A 56 5.14 -3.38 4.56
N ILE A 57 6.32 -3.59 5.14
CA ILE A 57 7.25 -4.65 4.73
C ILE A 57 6.61 -6.03 4.91
N VAL A 58 6.01 -6.28 6.08
CA VAL A 58 5.32 -7.55 6.37
C VAL A 58 4.16 -7.79 5.40
N TYR A 59 3.37 -6.75 5.08
CA TYR A 59 2.30 -6.86 4.08
C TYR A 59 2.84 -7.31 2.71
N ASN A 60 3.93 -6.70 2.24
CA ASN A 60 4.53 -7.02 0.94
C ASN A 60 5.10 -8.45 0.91
N ILE A 61 5.80 -8.87 1.97
CA ILE A 61 6.31 -10.24 2.10
C ILE A 61 5.15 -11.23 2.08
N ASN A 62 4.12 -11.01 2.90
CA ASN A 62 2.96 -11.89 2.94
C ASN A 62 2.26 -12.01 1.58
N LYS A 63 2.12 -10.90 0.84
CA LYS A 63 1.56 -10.90 -0.51
C LYS A 63 2.39 -11.78 -1.47
N LYS A 64 3.72 -11.69 -1.41
CA LYS A 64 4.63 -12.49 -2.24
C LYS A 64 4.63 -13.97 -1.86
N VAL A 65 4.58 -14.29 -0.58
CA VAL A 65 4.50 -15.69 -0.11
C VAL A 65 3.21 -16.35 -0.60
N ILE A 66 2.06 -15.67 -0.47
CA ILE A 66 0.78 -16.20 -0.96
C ILE A 66 0.79 -16.41 -2.48
N GLU A 67 1.38 -15.48 -3.23
CA GLU A 67 1.54 -15.58 -4.69
C GLU A 67 2.36 -16.83 -5.07
N ILE A 68 3.48 -17.08 -4.40
CA ILE A 68 4.32 -18.26 -4.62
C ILE A 68 3.57 -19.55 -4.28
N ILE A 69 2.84 -19.58 -3.16
CA ILE A 69 2.02 -20.74 -2.77
C ILE A 69 0.97 -21.05 -3.84
N TYR A 70 0.27 -20.02 -4.32
CA TYR A 70 -0.77 -20.18 -5.34
C TYR A 70 -0.20 -20.75 -6.66
N ILE A 71 0.96 -20.24 -7.09
CA ILE A 71 1.65 -20.76 -8.28
C ILE A 71 2.01 -22.24 -8.11
N LYS A 72 2.59 -22.61 -6.95
CA LYS A 72 2.94 -24.02 -6.67
C LYS A 72 1.71 -24.94 -6.66
N LEU A 73 0.62 -24.50 -6.04
CA LEU A 73 -0.64 -25.26 -6.02
C LEU A 73 -1.19 -25.45 -7.44
N ARG A 74 -1.16 -24.41 -8.28
CA ARG A 74 -1.62 -24.49 -9.67
C ARG A 74 -0.83 -25.54 -10.47
N ILE A 75 0.50 -25.50 -10.41
CA ILE A 75 1.37 -26.47 -11.11
C ILE A 75 1.08 -27.89 -10.61
N SER A 76 0.86 -28.08 -9.30
CA SER A 76 0.54 -29.39 -8.74
C SER A 76 -0.79 -29.97 -9.25
N THR A 77 -1.71 -29.13 -9.72
CA THR A 77 -3.02 -29.54 -10.23
C THR A 77 -3.06 -29.74 -11.75
N GLU A 78 -1.96 -29.45 -12.46
CA GLU A 78 -1.89 -29.71 -13.90
C GLU A 78 -1.88 -31.23 -14.17
N PRO A 79 -2.69 -31.73 -15.11
CA PRO A 79 -2.73 -33.15 -15.44
C PRO A 79 -1.38 -33.58 -16.01
N LYS A 80 -0.89 -34.75 -15.60
CA LYS A 80 0.29 -35.35 -16.22
C LYS A 80 -0.13 -35.90 -17.58
N ASP A 81 0.43 -35.36 -18.65
CA ASP A 81 0.28 -35.89 -19.99
C ASP A 81 0.86 -37.32 -20.02
N ASN A 82 -0.02 -38.31 -20.08
CA ASN A 82 0.30 -39.72 -20.32
C ASN A 82 0.05 -40.04 -21.80
#